data_AF-A0A959JLS3-F1
#
_entry.id   AF-A0A959JLS3-F1
#
_cell.length_a   1.000
_cell.length_b   1.000
_cell.length_c   1.000
_cell.angle_alpha   90.00
_cell.angle_beta   90.00
_cell.angle_gamma   90.00
#
_symmetry.space_group_name_H-M   'P 1'
#
loop_
_entity.id
_entity.type
_entity.pdbx_description
1 polymer ?
#
loop_
_entity_poly.entity_id
_entity_poly.type
_entity_poly.pdbx_seq_one_letter_code
_entity_poly.pdbx_strand_id
1 'polypeptide(L)'
;MSDPDPLQPLDFSNTEIAFSSKSDKELKKTAWLFSMMNNNSLVQLFSKVGLWAIKLHIPLTKTIIRNTIFHQFCGGETLIDSQKTIELLYEYDVQTILD
;
A
#
# COMPACT_ATOMS: atom_id res chain seq x y z
N MET A 1 18.09 -15.07 16.40
CA MET A 1 18.24 -13.61 16.34
C MET A 1 17.71 -13.09 17.67
N SER A 2 18.48 -12.28 18.39
CA SER A 2 18.16 -11.84 19.74
C SER A 2 16.94 -10.92 19.70
N ASP A 3 15.96 -11.16 20.56
CA ASP A 3 14.87 -10.21 20.81
C ASP A 3 15.46 -8.81 21.07
N PRO A 4 14.83 -7.72 20.59
CA PRO A 4 15.31 -6.38 20.87
C PRO A 4 15.44 -6.19 22.38
N ASP A 5 16.60 -5.68 22.81
CA ASP A 5 16.89 -5.44 24.22
C ASP A 5 15.77 -4.58 24.84
N PRO A 6 15.01 -5.09 25.83
CA PRO A 6 13.85 -4.41 26.40
C PRO A 6 14.20 -3.08 27.09
N LEU A 7 15.49 -2.74 27.18
CA LEU A 7 16.00 -1.51 27.78
C LEU A 7 16.21 -0.35 26.79
N GLN A 8 16.05 -0.55 25.48
CA GLN A 8 16.09 0.57 24.53
C GLN A 8 14.72 1.26 24.42
N PRO A 9 14.62 2.57 24.70
CA PRO A 9 13.37 3.30 24.53
C PRO A 9 12.96 3.29 23.05
N LEU A 10 11.76 2.78 22.78
CA LEU A 10 11.17 2.73 21.44
C LEU A 10 10.95 4.15 20.91
N ASP A 11 11.71 4.56 19.90
CA ASP A 11 11.55 5.86 19.25
C ASP A 11 10.61 5.75 18.05
N PHE A 12 9.37 6.19 18.24
CA PHE A 12 8.35 6.23 17.19
C PHE A 12 8.60 7.32 16.13
N SER A 13 9.55 8.23 16.36
CA SER A 13 9.91 9.29 15.41
C SER A 13 10.81 8.75 14.29
N ASN A 14 11.54 7.67 14.56
CA ASN A 14 12.41 7.03 13.57
C ASN A 14 11.64 6.08 12.67
N THR A 15 11.07 6.63 11.59
CA THR A 15 10.32 5.87 10.59
C THR A 15 11.21 5.09 9.62
N GLU A 16 12.53 5.28 9.64
CA GLU A 16 13.48 4.53 8.79
C GLU A 16 13.35 3.02 9.03
N ILE A 17 13.19 2.63 10.30
CA ILE A 17 13.01 1.23 10.69
C ILE A 17 11.71 0.68 10.11
N ALA A 18 10.61 1.43 10.23
CA ALA A 18 9.28 1.04 9.76
C ALA A 18 9.19 0.93 8.23
N PHE A 19 9.98 1.71 7.50
CA PHE A 19 10.01 1.71 6.04
C PHE A 19 11.26 1.05 5.45
N SER A 20 12.01 0.29 6.25
CA SER A 20 13.25 -0.39 5.83
C SER A 20 13.07 -1.37 4.66
N SER A 21 11.86 -1.88 4.46
CA SER A 21 11.49 -2.74 3.32
C SER A 21 11.16 -2.00 2.04
N LYS A 22 11.21 -0.66 2.03
CA LYS A 22 10.78 0.19 0.91
C LYS A 22 11.92 0.98 0.31
N SER A 23 11.91 1.08 -1.02
CA SER A 23 12.81 1.96 -1.76
C SER A 23 12.33 3.42 -1.74
N ASP A 24 13.25 4.37 -1.93
CA ASP A 24 12.93 5.79 -2.07
C ASP A 24 11.85 6.09 -3.13
N LYS A 25 11.87 5.31 -4.22
CA LYS A 25 10.89 5.45 -5.30
C LYS A 25 9.48 5.06 -4.82
N GLU A 26 9.37 3.98 -4.06
CA GLU A 26 8.10 3.55 -3.45
C GLU A 26 7.61 4.55 -2.42
N LEU A 27 8.50 5.09 -1.58
CA LEU A 27 8.16 6.11 -0.59
C LEU A 27 7.64 7.38 -1.24
N LYS A 28 8.33 7.89 -2.28
CA LYS A 28 7.85 9.06 -3.05
C LYS A 28 6.51 8.81 -3.73
N LYS A 29 6.32 7.62 -4.32
CA LYS A 29 5.04 7.23 -4.94
C LYS A 29 3.92 7.21 -3.91
N THR A 30 4.17 6.61 -2.75
CA THR A 30 3.22 6.49 -1.64
C THR A 30 2.84 7.87 -1.10
N ALA A 31 3.82 8.74 -0.86
CA ALA A 31 3.60 10.11 -0.42
C ALA A 31 2.76 10.91 -1.42
N TRP A 32 3.03 10.77 -2.72
CA TRP A 32 2.23 11.40 -3.76
C TRP A 32 0.78 10.90 -3.77
N LEU A 33 0.57 9.58 -3.63
CA LEU A 33 -0.76 8.99 -3.58
C LEU A 33 -1.57 9.52 -2.39
N PHE A 34 -0.99 9.49 -1.18
CA PHE A 34 -1.66 10.00 0.02
C PHE A 34 -1.92 11.51 -0.07
N SER A 35 -1.01 12.29 -0.65
CA SER A 35 -1.24 13.72 -0.88
C SER A 35 -2.44 13.98 -1.79
N MET A 36 -2.68 13.15 -2.82
CA MET A 36 -3.87 13.26 -3.64
C MET A 36 -5.13 12.86 -2.87
N MET A 37 -5.06 11.78 -2.08
CA MET A 37 -6.19 11.31 -1.28
C MET A 37 -6.61 12.30 -0.19
N ASN A 38 -5.69 13.14 0.28
CA ASN A 38 -6.00 14.19 1.25
C ASN A 38 -6.92 15.29 0.69
N ASN A 39 -7.15 15.34 -0.62
CA ASN A 39 -8.09 16.26 -1.24
C ASN A 39 -9.47 15.61 -1.41
N ASN A 40 -10.38 15.89 -0.47
CA ASN A 40 -11.74 15.33 -0.45
C ASN A 40 -12.54 15.58 -1.74
N SER A 41 -12.45 16.78 -2.33
CA SER A 41 -13.18 17.10 -3.57
C SER A 41 -12.70 16.24 -4.74
N LEU A 42 -11.39 16.04 -4.83
CA LEU A 42 -10.76 15.20 -5.85
C LEU A 42 -11.14 13.73 -5.66
N VAL A 43 -11.10 13.22 -4.42
CA VAL A 43 -11.52 11.84 -4.12
C VAL A 43 -12.99 11.60 -4.46
N GLN A 44 -13.88 12.54 -4.12
CA GLN A 44 -15.30 12.42 -4.45
C GLN A 44 -15.55 12.41 -5.96
N LEU A 45 -14.85 13.27 -6.70
CA LEU A 45 -14.95 13.31 -8.16
C LEU A 45 -14.48 11.99 -8.78
N PHE A 46 -13.27 11.53 -8.43
CA PHE A 46 -12.72 10.29 -8.97
C PHE A 46 -13.54 9.06 -8.58
N SER A 47 -14.13 9.04 -7.39
CA SER A 47 -15.01 7.94 -6.96
C SER A 47 -16.25 7.85 -7.85
N LYS A 48 -16.91 8.99 -8.13
CA LYS A 48 -18.09 9.04 -9.03
C LYS A 48 -17.73 8.63 -10.45
N VAL A 49 -16.65 9.19 -10.98
CA VAL A 49 -16.16 8.88 -12.34
C VAL A 49 -15.77 7.40 -12.43
N GLY A 50 -15.07 6.87 -11.42
CA GLY A 50 -14.64 5.47 -11.37
C GLY A 50 -15.83 4.51 -11.36
N LEU A 51 -16.84 4.75 -10.52
CA LEU A 51 -18.06 3.94 -10.51
C LEU A 51 -18.79 3.96 -11.86
N TRP A 52 -18.87 5.13 -12.49
CA TRP A 52 -19.48 5.26 -13.81
C TRP A 52 -18.68 4.50 -14.88
N ALA A 53 -17.35 4.60 -14.85
CA ALA A 53 -16.46 3.92 -15.78
C ALA A 53 -16.55 2.39 -15.66
N ILE A 54 -16.67 1.86 -14.43
CA ILE A 54 -16.91 0.44 -14.18
C ILE A 54 -18.27 0.03 -14.73
N LYS A 55 -19.33 0.81 -14.45
CA LYS A 55 -20.69 0.51 -14.93
C LYS A 55 -20.78 0.46 -16.46
N LEU A 56 -20.05 1.34 -17.15
CA LEU A 56 -19.99 1.38 -18.60
C LEU A 56 -18.97 0.42 -19.22
N HIS A 57 -18.31 -0.42 -18.42
CA HIS A 57 -17.28 -1.36 -18.89
C HIS A 57 -16.20 -0.66 -19.74
N ILE A 58 -15.80 0.54 -19.35
CA ILE A 58 -14.78 1.29 -20.08
C ILE A 58 -13.48 0.46 -20.06
N PRO A 59 -12.86 0.20 -21.23
CA PRO A 59 -11.61 -0.54 -21.30
C PRO A 59 -10.53 0.20 -20.50
N LEU A 60 -9.58 -0.54 -19.93
CA LEU A 60 -8.45 -0.04 -19.13
C LEU A 60 -8.77 0.44 -17.70
N THR A 61 -10.03 0.54 -17.30
CA THR A 61 -10.42 0.91 -15.91
C THR A 61 -9.73 0.05 -14.86
N LYS A 62 -9.77 -1.28 -15.05
CA LYS A 62 -9.08 -2.24 -14.16
C LYS A 62 -7.57 -1.98 -14.09
N THR A 63 -6.93 -1.72 -15.23
CA THR A 63 -5.47 -1.47 -15.30
C THR A 63 -5.08 -0.17 -14.59
N ILE A 64 -5.88 0.89 -14.74
CA ILE A 64 -5.63 2.16 -14.05
C ILE A 64 -5.75 1.97 -12.53
N ILE A 65 -6.81 1.30 -12.07
CA ILE A 65 -7.01 1.02 -10.63
C ILE A 65 -5.86 0.18 -10.08
N ARG A 66 -5.44 -0.86 -10.83
CA ARG A 66 -4.32 -1.73 -10.47
C ARG A 66 -3.02 -0.94 -10.27
N ASN A 67 -2.67 -0.08 -11.23
CA ASN A 67 -1.38 0.62 -11.20
C ASN A 67 -1.33 1.81 -10.22
N THR A 68 -2.49 2.26 -9.73
CA THR A 68 -2.63 3.41 -8.83
C THR A 68 -2.82 2.98 -7.38
N ILE A 69 -4.07 2.82 -6.92
CA ILE A 69 -4.42 2.57 -5.52
C ILE A 69 -4.19 1.13 -5.09
N PHE A 70 -4.37 0.16 -6.00
CA PHE A 70 -4.39 -1.26 -5.64
C PHE A 70 -3.09 -1.71 -4.97
N HIS A 71 -1.93 -1.36 -5.53
CA HIS A 71 -0.62 -1.73 -4.96
C HIS A 71 -0.36 -1.18 -3.55
N GLN A 72 -1.06 -0.11 -3.14
CA GLN A 72 -0.89 0.47 -1.80
C GLN A 72 -1.75 -0.24 -0.75
N PHE A 73 -2.92 -0.77 -1.15
CA PHE A 73 -3.93 -1.27 -0.23
C PHE A 73 -4.16 -2.78 -0.31
N CYS A 74 -3.76 -3.44 -1.40
CA CYS A 74 -3.97 -4.86 -1.64
C CYS A 74 -2.64 -5.58 -1.84
N GLY A 75 -2.47 -6.73 -1.17
CA GLY A 75 -1.28 -7.59 -1.33
C GLY A 75 -1.23 -8.36 -2.65
N GLY A 76 -2.38 -8.54 -3.33
CA GLY A 76 -2.49 -9.29 -4.58
C GLY A 76 -3.94 -9.33 -5.06
N GLU A 77 -4.16 -9.62 -6.36
CA GLU A 77 -5.52 -9.83 -6.89
C GLU A 77 -6.09 -11.20 -6.50
N THR A 78 -5.20 -12.15 -6.20
CA THR A 78 -5.52 -13.50 -5.79
C THR A 78 -4.68 -13.88 -4.57
N LEU A 79 -5.10 -14.93 -3.86
CA LEU A 79 -4.32 -15.47 -2.73
C LEU A 79 -2.87 -15.81 -3.13
N ILE A 80 -2.69 -16.37 -4.32
CA ILE A 80 -1.37 -16.75 -4.85
C ILE A 80 -0.53 -15.50 -5.14
N ASP A 81 -1.13 -14.42 -5.66
CA ASP A 81 -0.42 -13.16 -5.87
C ASP A 81 0.03 -12.53 -4.55
N SER A 82 -0.81 -12.61 -3.51
CA SER A 82 -0.53 -12.08 -2.17
C SER A 82 0.64 -12.78 -1.48
N GLN A 83 0.97 -14.03 -1.86
CA GLN A 83 2.07 -14.80 -1.29
C GLN A 83 3.41 -14.04 -1.36
N LYS A 84 3.66 -13.33 -2.47
CA LYS A 84 4.90 -12.53 -2.62
C LYS A 84 5.00 -11.40 -1.58
N THR A 85 3.87 -10.77 -1.28
CA THR A 85 3.82 -9.72 -0.24
C THR A 85 3.95 -10.32 1.15
N ILE A 86 3.37 -11.50 1.39
CA ILE A 86 3.51 -12.21 2.67
C ILE A 86 4.97 -12.59 2.93
N GLU A 87 5.64 -13.17 1.94
CA GLU A 87 7.06 -13.54 2.04
C GLU A 87 7.94 -12.33 2.29
N LEU A 88 7.73 -11.23 1.53
CA LEU A 88 8.43 -9.98 1.77
C LEU A 88 8.23 -9.47 3.19
N LEU A 89 6.99 -9.47 3.70
CA LEU A 89 6.72 -8.99 5.07
C LEU A 89 7.36 -9.90 6.12
N TYR A 90 7.35 -11.22 5.89
CA TYR A 90 7.98 -12.20 6.76
C TYR A 90 9.49 -12.04 6.86
N GLU A 91 10.18 -11.66 5.77
CA GLU A 91 11.62 -11.35 5.78
C GLU A 91 11.98 -10.19 6.73
N TYR A 92 11.03 -9.29 7.00
CA TYR A 92 11.18 -8.15 7.90
C TYR A 92 10.48 -8.38 9.26
N ASP A 93 10.17 -9.64 9.61
CA ASP A 93 9.49 -10.04 10.85
C ASP A 93 8.10 -9.39 11.05
N VAL A 94 7.43 -9.07 9.94
CA VAL A 94 6.07 -8.56 9.93
C VAL A 94 5.09 -9.69 9.65
N GLN A 95 4.23 -10.00 10.62
CA GLN A 95 3.19 -11.02 10.47
C GLN A 95 2.02 -10.47 9.63
N THR A 96 1.38 -11.37 8.88
CA THR A 96 0.28 -11.02 7.98
C THR A 96 -1.01 -11.72 8.38
N ILE A 97 -2.13 -11.01 8.23
CA ILE A 97 -3.48 -11.57 8.31
C ILE A 97 -4.11 -11.42 6.94
N LEU A 98 -4.76 -12.49 6.45
CA LEU A 98 -5.50 -12.47 5.20
C LEU A 98 -6.94 -12.02 5.47
N ASP A 99 -7.35 -10.94 4.82
CA ASP A 99 -8.73 -10.40 4.76
C ASP A 99 -9.39 -10.79 3.43
#